data_AF-A0A2E6F945-F1
#
_entry.id   AF-A0A2E6F945-F1
#
_cell.length_a   1.000
_cell.length_b   1.000
_cell.length_c   1.000
_cell.angle_alpha   90.00
_cell.angle_beta   90.00
_cell.angle_gamma   90.00
#
_symmetry.space_group_name_H-M   'P 1'
#
loop_
_entity.id
_entity.type
_entity.pdbx_description
1 polymer ?
#
loop_
_entity_poly.entity_id
_entity_poly.type
_entity_poly.pdbx_seq_one_letter_code
_entity_poly.pdbx_strand_id
1 'polypeptide(L)'
;MIANTDFRETVRHFLDVTTPQILESTRSAAISRAKAWRAALFDCGLAAFGYPTAYGGNEDRLHARIWSEESQGKIPREDNVFGIGVGMAMPVIRDYASAEVKDRFLRPGLRGEEVWCQMYSEPGAGSDLAGLTTRAELDGDEWVVTGQKVWTSGAQNSQYAILLARTDFDAPKHSGITMFVLPLEQTGIDIQPLIQMTGEAEFNQIFLEGARIPRSWVVGEVNDGWRMAVALLAHERIRTGQGSTVNDRAQRSKSGRVPIPSQQLIELAQEKGRTGEPTVRQELANLVIGERIIEFIRRRNTVHPSIGKLWRTRQGRAAAHFAARICFPASPAWSSDQTSEDYFQFHILNCRGMSLGGGTDEIQRNTIGERVLGLPREPGSARDTPFRSLPRN
;
A
#
# COMPACT_ATOMS: atom_id res chain seq x y z
N MET A 1 -27.97 -22.67 -11.30
CA MET A 1 -27.06 -23.64 -10.64
C MET A 1 -25.98 -24.15 -11.58
N ILE A 2 -26.29 -24.59 -12.81
CA ILE A 2 -25.29 -25.11 -13.78
C ILE A 2 -24.24 -24.06 -14.18
N ALA A 3 -24.64 -22.82 -14.50
CA ALA A 3 -23.70 -21.73 -14.84
C ALA A 3 -22.74 -21.33 -13.69
N ASN A 4 -23.08 -21.66 -12.44
CA ASN A 4 -22.28 -21.28 -11.26
C ASN A 4 -21.17 -22.28 -10.97
N THR A 5 -21.37 -23.55 -11.33
CA THR A 5 -20.34 -24.60 -11.25
C THR A 5 -19.23 -24.32 -12.25
N ASP A 6 -19.61 -23.90 -13.47
CA ASP A 6 -18.70 -23.60 -14.57
C ASP A 6 -17.73 -22.43 -14.27
N PHE A 7 -18.21 -21.33 -13.67
CA PHE A 7 -17.32 -20.23 -13.26
C PHE A 7 -16.37 -20.64 -12.13
N ARG A 8 -16.83 -21.40 -11.14
CA ARG A 8 -15.98 -21.88 -10.04
C ARG A 8 -14.88 -22.80 -10.55
N GLU A 9 -15.20 -23.70 -11.48
CA GLU A 9 -14.23 -24.55 -12.16
C GLU A 9 -13.23 -23.73 -12.98
N THR A 10 -13.69 -22.68 -13.67
CA THR A 10 -12.81 -21.72 -14.37
C THR A 10 -11.82 -21.05 -13.41
N VAL A 11 -12.29 -20.55 -12.26
CA VAL A 11 -11.42 -19.93 -11.24
C VAL A 11 -10.39 -20.94 -10.72
N ARG A 12 -10.81 -22.16 -10.38
CA ARG A 12 -9.92 -23.21 -9.89
C ARG A 12 -8.88 -23.61 -10.95
N HIS A 13 -9.31 -23.81 -12.19
CA HIS A 13 -8.40 -24.12 -13.29
C HIS A 13 -7.36 -23.02 -13.47
N PHE A 14 -7.77 -21.75 -13.45
CA PHE A 14 -6.84 -20.63 -13.58
C PHE A 14 -5.82 -20.60 -12.44
N LEU A 15 -6.25 -20.78 -11.19
CA LEU A 15 -5.36 -20.73 -10.02
C LEU A 15 -4.44 -21.94 -9.92
N ASP A 16 -4.95 -23.14 -10.17
CA ASP A 16 -4.24 -24.39 -9.91
C ASP A 16 -3.45 -24.90 -11.13
N VAL A 17 -3.81 -24.47 -12.34
CA VAL A 17 -3.16 -24.92 -13.60
C VAL A 17 -2.52 -23.76 -14.36
N THR A 18 -3.30 -22.73 -14.72
CA THR A 18 -2.81 -21.63 -15.57
C THR A 18 -1.77 -20.76 -14.87
N THR A 19 -1.96 -20.49 -13.58
CA THR A 19 -1.05 -19.64 -12.79
C THR A 19 0.36 -20.24 -12.70
N PRO A 20 0.57 -21.51 -12.29
CA PRO A 20 1.89 -22.13 -12.35
C PRO A 20 2.53 -22.07 -13.74
N GLN A 21 1.78 -22.38 -14.80
CA GLN A 21 2.28 -22.37 -16.17
C GLN A 21 2.81 -21.00 -16.60
N ILE A 22 2.05 -19.92 -16.36
CA ILE A 22 2.48 -18.56 -16.70
C ILE A 22 3.74 -18.17 -15.93
N LEU A 23 3.79 -18.49 -14.64
CA LEU A 23 4.89 -18.12 -13.78
C LEU A 23 6.17 -18.90 -14.14
N GLU A 24 6.06 -20.18 -14.49
CA GLU A 24 7.19 -21.01 -14.92
C GLU A 24 7.69 -20.65 -16.34
N SER A 25 6.78 -20.35 -17.27
CA SER A 25 7.14 -19.98 -18.65
C SER A 25 7.77 -18.60 -18.74
N THR A 26 7.45 -17.70 -17.81
CA THR A 26 7.95 -16.32 -17.79
C THR A 26 9.23 -16.26 -16.96
N ARG A 27 10.36 -16.67 -17.55
CA ARG A 27 11.70 -16.70 -16.90
C ARG A 27 12.33 -15.32 -16.64
N SER A 28 11.67 -14.24 -17.07
CA SER A 28 12.14 -12.85 -16.96
C SER A 28 12.00 -12.27 -15.54
N ALA A 29 12.45 -11.02 -15.36
CA ALA A 29 12.34 -10.25 -14.11
C ALA A 29 10.93 -10.27 -13.48
N ALA A 30 10.85 -10.09 -12.16
CA ALA A 30 9.61 -10.22 -11.37
C ALA A 30 8.42 -9.39 -11.90
N ILE A 31 8.69 -8.20 -12.45
CA ILE A 31 7.65 -7.32 -13.02
C ILE A 31 7.02 -7.95 -14.27
N SER A 32 7.82 -8.56 -15.14
CA SER A 32 7.30 -9.20 -16.35
C SER A 32 6.40 -10.39 -16.02
N ARG A 33 6.77 -11.19 -15.00
CA ARG A 33 5.89 -12.25 -14.46
C ARG A 33 4.57 -11.68 -13.95
N ALA A 34 4.62 -10.57 -13.20
CA ALA A 34 3.43 -9.90 -12.70
C ALA A 34 2.53 -9.41 -13.83
N LYS A 35 3.08 -8.72 -14.84
CA LYS A 35 2.32 -8.22 -16.00
C LYS A 35 1.67 -9.38 -16.77
N ALA A 36 2.41 -10.46 -17.04
CA ALA A 36 1.88 -11.62 -17.75
C ALA A 36 0.72 -12.30 -17.00
N TRP A 37 0.90 -12.54 -15.70
CA TRP A 37 -0.14 -13.15 -14.87
C TRP A 37 -1.39 -12.27 -14.76
N ARG A 38 -1.20 -10.96 -14.54
CA ARG A 38 -2.32 -10.00 -14.41
C ARG A 38 -3.10 -9.85 -15.71
N ALA A 39 -2.40 -9.81 -16.84
CA ALA A 39 -3.03 -9.76 -18.15
C ALA A 39 -3.88 -11.01 -18.40
N ALA A 40 -3.35 -12.21 -18.13
CA ALA A 40 -4.12 -13.45 -18.26
C ALA A 40 -5.35 -13.50 -17.33
N LEU A 41 -5.19 -13.05 -16.07
CA LEU A 41 -6.31 -12.97 -15.12
C LEU A 41 -7.43 -12.07 -15.65
N PHE A 42 -7.06 -10.91 -16.19
CA PHE A 42 -8.00 -9.96 -16.79
C PHE A 42 -8.64 -10.50 -18.06
N ASP A 43 -7.84 -11.06 -18.97
CA ASP A 43 -8.28 -11.58 -20.27
C ASP A 43 -9.22 -12.80 -20.09
N CYS A 44 -9.10 -13.56 -18.99
CA CYS A 44 -10.04 -14.62 -18.60
C CYS A 44 -11.31 -14.12 -17.88
N GLY A 45 -11.51 -12.82 -17.69
CA GLY A 45 -12.67 -12.26 -16.98
C GLY A 45 -12.67 -12.51 -15.46
N LEU A 46 -11.50 -12.86 -14.91
CA LEU A 46 -11.29 -13.18 -13.49
C LEU A 46 -10.73 -11.99 -12.68
N ALA A 47 -10.65 -10.81 -13.30
CA ALA A 47 -10.23 -9.56 -12.67
C ALA A 47 -11.35 -8.50 -12.71
N ALA A 48 -11.03 -7.29 -12.24
CA ALA A 48 -11.84 -6.09 -12.44
C ALA A 48 -13.32 -6.24 -12.03
N PHE A 49 -13.58 -6.95 -10.94
CA PHE A 49 -14.93 -7.08 -10.41
C PHE A 49 -15.53 -5.73 -10.00
N GLY A 50 -16.78 -5.48 -10.40
CA GLY A 50 -17.47 -4.20 -10.15
C GLY A 50 -16.98 -3.03 -11.02
N TYR A 51 -16.33 -3.32 -12.14
CA TYR A 51 -16.04 -2.35 -13.20
C TYR A 51 -16.94 -2.58 -14.40
N PRO A 52 -17.27 -1.54 -15.17
CA PRO A 52 -18.06 -1.69 -16.39
C PRO A 52 -17.40 -2.60 -17.42
N THR A 53 -18.21 -3.40 -18.12
CA THR A 53 -17.75 -4.28 -19.21
C THR A 53 -17.06 -3.54 -20.35
N ALA A 54 -17.43 -2.27 -20.60
CA ALA A 54 -16.75 -1.39 -21.56
C ALA A 54 -15.23 -1.24 -21.29
N TYR A 55 -14.82 -1.36 -20.02
CA TYR A 55 -13.42 -1.32 -19.60
C TYR A 55 -12.83 -2.72 -19.34
N GLY A 56 -13.52 -3.78 -19.78
CA GLY A 56 -13.16 -5.19 -19.53
C GLY A 56 -13.44 -5.66 -18.10
N GLY A 57 -14.33 -4.97 -17.38
CA GLY A 57 -14.75 -5.35 -16.04
C GLY A 57 -15.77 -6.49 -15.99
N ASN A 58 -15.98 -7.03 -14.79
CA ASN A 58 -16.96 -8.08 -14.49
C ASN A 58 -17.93 -7.58 -13.41
N GLU A 59 -19.16 -7.25 -13.80
CA GLU A 59 -20.16 -6.67 -12.88
C GLU A 59 -20.91 -7.71 -12.03
N ASP A 60 -20.67 -9.00 -12.27
CA ASP A 60 -21.38 -10.07 -11.56
C ASP A 60 -20.85 -10.22 -10.12
N ARG A 61 -21.72 -9.88 -9.16
CA ARG A 61 -21.44 -9.98 -7.73
C ARG A 61 -21.22 -11.42 -7.25
N LEU A 62 -21.84 -12.41 -7.90
CA LEU A 62 -21.63 -13.81 -7.60
C LEU A 62 -20.24 -14.24 -8.06
N HIS A 63 -19.80 -13.83 -9.25
CA HIS A 63 -18.43 -14.08 -9.72
C HIS A 63 -17.40 -13.48 -8.76
N ALA A 64 -17.59 -12.24 -8.32
CA ALA A 64 -16.71 -11.59 -7.34
C ALA A 64 -16.64 -12.38 -6.02
N ARG A 65 -17.78 -12.93 -5.55
CA ARG A 65 -17.85 -13.77 -4.37
C ARG A 65 -17.13 -15.10 -4.56
N ILE A 66 -17.37 -15.80 -5.67
CA ILE A 66 -16.72 -17.08 -5.99
C ILE A 66 -15.21 -16.89 -6.06
N TRP A 67 -14.74 -15.84 -6.75
CA TRP A 67 -13.33 -15.46 -6.77
C TRP A 67 -12.76 -15.26 -5.36
N SER A 68 -13.45 -14.49 -4.51
CA SER A 68 -13.02 -14.25 -3.13
C SER A 68 -12.97 -15.51 -2.25
N GLU A 69 -13.77 -16.53 -2.56
CA GLU A 69 -13.76 -17.82 -1.85
C GLU A 69 -12.60 -18.70 -2.34
N GLU A 70 -12.42 -18.82 -3.64
CA GLU A 70 -11.45 -19.76 -4.25
C GLU A 70 -10.01 -19.24 -4.27
N SER A 71 -9.80 -17.92 -4.31
CA SER A 71 -8.46 -17.31 -4.41
C SER A 71 -7.69 -17.18 -3.09
N GLN A 72 -8.31 -17.53 -1.96
CA GLN A 72 -7.69 -17.35 -0.64
C GLN A 72 -6.40 -18.15 -0.52
N GLY A 73 -5.28 -17.45 -0.27
CA GLY A 73 -3.95 -18.04 -0.16
C GLY A 73 -3.35 -18.55 -1.48
N LYS A 74 -4.03 -18.33 -2.62
CA LYS A 74 -3.58 -18.79 -3.95
C LYS A 74 -3.10 -17.68 -4.87
N ILE A 75 -3.29 -16.40 -4.48
CA ILE A 75 -2.81 -15.26 -5.27
C ILE A 75 -1.27 -15.21 -5.23
N PRO A 76 -0.58 -15.17 -6.39
CA PRO A 76 0.87 -15.09 -6.42
C PRO A 76 1.36 -13.75 -5.91
N ARG A 77 2.55 -13.76 -5.29
CA ARG A 77 3.18 -12.56 -4.71
C ARG A 77 3.48 -11.48 -5.76
N GLU A 78 3.63 -11.87 -7.02
CA GLU A 78 3.89 -10.99 -8.15
C GLU A 78 2.78 -9.95 -8.34
N ASP A 79 1.52 -10.25 -8.02
CA ASP A 79 0.39 -9.31 -8.16
C ASP A 79 0.52 -8.09 -7.24
N ASN A 80 1.33 -8.18 -6.17
CA ASN A 80 1.53 -7.09 -5.22
C ASN A 80 2.01 -5.77 -5.87
N VAL A 81 2.72 -5.85 -7.00
CA VAL A 81 3.20 -4.67 -7.73
C VAL A 81 2.06 -3.77 -8.24
N PHE A 82 0.86 -4.33 -8.47
CA PHE A 82 -0.31 -3.60 -8.91
C PHE A 82 -1.17 -3.05 -7.76
N GLY A 83 -0.75 -3.24 -6.51
CA GLY A 83 -1.52 -2.88 -5.33
C GLY A 83 -1.91 -1.39 -5.27
N ILE A 84 -1.05 -0.49 -5.75
CA ILE A 84 -1.37 0.95 -5.87
C ILE A 84 -2.25 1.21 -7.08
N GLY A 85 -1.91 0.68 -8.25
CA GLY A 85 -2.67 0.90 -9.48
C GLY A 85 -4.08 0.33 -9.39
N VAL A 86 -4.19 -0.99 -9.48
CA VAL A 86 -5.46 -1.73 -9.42
C VAL A 86 -6.18 -1.50 -8.09
N GLY A 87 -5.45 -1.58 -6.97
CA GLY A 87 -6.07 -1.63 -5.65
C GLY A 87 -6.51 -0.26 -5.12
N MET A 88 -5.98 0.85 -5.64
CA MET A 88 -6.18 2.18 -5.08
C MET A 88 -6.47 3.26 -6.14
N ALA A 89 -5.66 3.37 -7.19
CA ALA A 89 -5.83 4.37 -8.24
C ALA A 89 -7.07 4.10 -9.13
N MET A 90 -7.20 2.87 -9.64
CA MET A 90 -8.28 2.51 -10.55
C MET A 90 -9.69 2.69 -9.95
N PRO A 91 -9.96 2.37 -8.67
CA PRO A 91 -11.26 2.64 -8.06
C PRO A 91 -11.58 4.14 -8.00
N VAL A 92 -10.59 4.97 -7.67
CA VAL A 92 -10.78 6.43 -7.60
C VAL A 92 -11.00 7.01 -9.00
N ILE A 93 -10.27 6.54 -10.01
CA ILE A 93 -10.49 6.92 -11.41
C ILE A 93 -11.90 6.51 -11.87
N ARG A 94 -12.32 5.28 -11.57
CA ARG A 94 -13.67 4.78 -11.90
C ARG A 94 -14.77 5.66 -11.28
N ASP A 95 -14.59 6.08 -10.03
CA ASP A 95 -15.65 6.75 -9.29
C ASP A 95 -15.69 8.26 -9.55
N TYR A 96 -14.54 8.90 -9.81
CA TYR A 96 -14.44 10.36 -9.79
C TYR A 96 -13.85 11.01 -11.03
N ALA A 97 -13.18 10.26 -11.91
CA ALA A 97 -12.54 10.88 -13.08
C ALA A 97 -13.53 11.16 -14.22
N SER A 98 -13.12 12.02 -15.15
CA SER A 98 -13.82 12.28 -16.40
C SER A 98 -13.86 11.03 -17.29
N ALA A 99 -14.73 11.04 -18.32
CA ALA A 99 -14.79 9.94 -19.29
C ALA A 99 -13.43 9.73 -20.00
N GLU A 100 -12.76 10.81 -20.41
CA GLU A 100 -11.46 10.77 -21.07
C GLU A 100 -10.39 10.05 -20.22
N VAL A 101 -10.30 10.36 -18.93
CA VAL A 101 -9.35 9.72 -18.01
C VAL A 101 -9.73 8.26 -17.78
N LYS A 102 -11.03 7.94 -17.68
CA LYS A 102 -11.51 6.56 -17.54
C LYS A 102 -11.17 5.71 -18.77
N ASP A 103 -11.45 6.23 -19.96
CA ASP A 103 -11.18 5.60 -21.25
C ASP A 103 -9.68 5.34 -21.44
N ARG A 104 -8.83 6.29 -21.02
CA ARG A 104 -7.37 6.12 -21.13
C ARG A 104 -6.81 5.09 -20.14
N PHE A 105 -7.24 5.10 -18.88
CA PHE A 105 -6.49 4.43 -17.81
C PHE A 105 -7.14 3.18 -17.24
N LEU A 106 -8.47 3.03 -17.28
CA LEU A 106 -9.12 1.91 -16.60
C LEU A 106 -8.69 0.57 -17.19
N ARG A 107 -8.82 0.38 -18.51
CA ARG A 107 -8.51 -0.92 -19.13
C ARG A 107 -7.03 -1.29 -19.00
N PRO A 108 -6.04 -0.45 -19.38
CA PRO A 108 -4.62 -0.79 -19.23
C PRO A 108 -4.20 -1.01 -17.78
N GLY A 109 -4.72 -0.19 -16.85
CA GLY A 109 -4.44 -0.30 -15.42
C GLY A 109 -5.01 -1.57 -14.80
N LEU A 110 -6.24 -1.97 -15.15
CA LEU A 110 -6.89 -3.19 -14.65
C LEU A 110 -6.23 -4.47 -15.18
N ARG A 111 -5.78 -4.45 -16.43
CA ARG A 111 -5.06 -5.52 -17.13
C ARG A 111 -3.60 -5.67 -16.67
N GLY A 112 -3.07 -4.68 -15.95
CA GLY A 112 -1.71 -4.72 -15.42
C GLY A 112 -0.63 -4.40 -16.44
N GLU A 113 -0.97 -3.64 -17.50
CA GLU A 113 0.02 -3.17 -18.48
C GLU A 113 0.93 -2.09 -17.88
N GLU A 114 0.38 -1.33 -16.92
CA GLU A 114 1.00 -0.16 -16.31
C GLU A 114 1.16 -0.40 -14.79
N VAL A 115 2.35 -0.13 -14.26
CA VAL A 115 2.63 -0.10 -12.83
C VAL A 115 2.48 1.34 -12.33
N TRP A 116 1.89 1.50 -11.15
CA TRP A 116 1.56 2.79 -10.57
C TRP A 116 2.21 2.98 -9.20
N CYS A 117 2.56 4.22 -8.87
CA CYS A 117 2.97 4.61 -7.52
C CYS A 117 2.09 5.75 -6.97
N GLN A 118 2.25 6.03 -5.67
CA GLN A 118 1.52 7.08 -4.96
C GLN A 118 2.50 8.18 -4.52
N MET A 119 2.30 9.40 -5.00
CA MET A 119 3.19 10.53 -4.77
C MET A 119 2.52 11.58 -3.86
N TYR A 120 2.42 11.24 -2.57
CA TYR A 120 1.76 12.05 -1.55
C TYR A 120 2.79 12.82 -0.71
N SER A 121 3.57 12.08 0.08
CA SER A 121 4.49 12.61 1.08
C SER A 121 5.61 13.45 0.47
N GLU A 122 5.97 14.51 1.19
CA GLU A 122 7.09 15.41 0.91
C GLU A 122 8.03 15.45 2.11
N PRO A 123 9.30 15.88 1.95
CA PRO A 123 10.20 16.06 3.08
C PRO A 123 9.61 16.94 4.19
N GLY A 124 8.88 18.00 3.82
CA GLY A 124 8.21 18.91 4.75
C GLY A 124 6.75 18.57 5.09
N ALA A 125 6.16 17.53 4.48
CA ALA A 125 4.74 17.19 4.62
C ALA A 125 4.49 15.68 4.57
N GLY A 126 4.44 15.05 5.75
CA GLY A 126 4.11 13.63 5.94
C GLY A 126 2.79 13.43 6.68
N SER A 127 2.84 13.41 8.03
CA SER A 127 1.64 13.35 8.87
C SER A 127 0.67 14.52 8.59
N ASP A 128 1.25 15.69 8.33
CA ASP A 128 0.52 16.86 7.85
C ASP A 128 0.47 16.89 6.31
N LEU A 129 -0.20 15.89 5.72
CA LEU A 129 -0.23 15.73 4.27
C LEU A 129 -0.82 16.96 3.54
N ALA A 130 -1.81 17.62 4.14
CA ALA A 130 -2.38 18.83 3.55
C ALA A 130 -1.39 20.02 3.54
N GLY A 131 -0.28 19.90 4.27
CA GLY A 131 0.85 20.83 4.27
C GLY A 131 1.73 20.76 3.01
N LEU A 132 1.40 19.90 2.04
CA LEU A 132 2.19 19.73 0.82
C LEU A 132 2.35 21.04 0.03
N THR A 133 3.51 21.16 -0.59
CA THR A 133 4.05 22.34 -1.27
C THR A 133 4.47 22.10 -2.71
N THR A 134 4.54 20.84 -3.17
CA THR A 134 4.66 20.54 -4.61
C THR A 134 3.56 21.28 -5.33
N ARG A 135 3.92 22.15 -6.27
CA ARG A 135 2.96 23.01 -6.98
C ARG A 135 2.69 22.48 -8.38
N ALA A 136 1.48 22.72 -8.87
CA ALA A 136 1.10 22.50 -10.26
C ALA A 136 0.48 23.80 -10.79
N GLU A 137 1.08 24.38 -11.83
CA GLU A 137 0.65 25.63 -12.45
C GLU A 137 0.17 25.32 -13.87
N LEU A 138 -1.01 25.83 -14.25
CA LEU A 138 -1.56 25.59 -15.58
C LEU A 138 -0.86 26.51 -16.60
N ASP A 139 -0.23 25.93 -17.61
CA ASP A 139 0.41 26.60 -18.74
C ASP A 139 -0.20 26.06 -20.05
N GLY A 140 -1.11 26.84 -20.63
CA GLY A 140 -1.86 26.43 -21.82
C GLY A 140 -2.77 25.22 -21.57
N ASP A 141 -2.44 24.09 -22.19
CA ASP A 141 -3.15 22.81 -22.12
C ASP A 141 -2.45 21.77 -21.23
N GLU A 142 -1.42 22.16 -20.48
CA GLU A 142 -0.69 21.29 -19.56
C GLU A 142 -0.51 21.93 -18.17
N TRP A 143 -0.39 21.08 -17.16
CA TRP A 143 0.07 21.47 -15.83
C TRP A 143 1.58 21.28 -15.73
N VAL A 144 2.28 22.31 -15.28
CA VAL A 144 3.71 22.28 -15.01
C VAL A 144 3.92 22.09 -13.51
N VAL A 145 4.57 21.00 -13.14
CA VAL A 145 4.72 20.54 -11.76
C VAL A 145 6.14 20.77 -11.26
N THR A 146 6.29 21.36 -10.08
CA THR A 146 7.59 21.53 -9.42
C THR A 146 7.50 21.21 -7.94
N GLY A 147 8.44 20.41 -7.44
CA GLY A 147 8.50 20.03 -6.03
C GLY A 147 9.35 18.80 -5.78
N GLN A 148 9.22 18.23 -4.59
CA GLN A 148 9.89 17.00 -4.20
C GLN A 148 8.92 16.07 -3.48
N LYS A 149 8.93 14.80 -3.87
CA LYS A 149 8.22 13.72 -3.19
C LYS A 149 9.22 12.75 -2.56
N VAL A 150 8.81 12.08 -1.50
CA VAL A 150 9.66 11.15 -0.75
C VAL A 150 8.84 9.98 -0.22
N TRP A 151 9.50 8.87 0.11
CA TRP A 151 8.85 7.63 0.56
C TRP A 151 7.88 7.02 -0.48
N THR A 152 8.11 7.30 -1.77
CA THR A 152 7.26 6.77 -2.84
C THR A 152 7.68 5.35 -3.17
N SER A 153 6.86 4.38 -2.78
CA SER A 153 7.12 2.96 -3.01
C SER A 153 7.11 2.62 -4.50
N GLY A 154 8.16 1.94 -4.98
CA GLY A 154 8.20 1.35 -6.32
C GLY A 154 8.20 2.33 -7.49
N ALA A 155 8.50 3.62 -7.26
CA ALA A 155 8.50 4.64 -8.32
C ALA A 155 9.42 4.30 -9.48
N GLN A 156 10.59 3.72 -9.21
CA GLN A 156 11.56 3.30 -10.23
C GLN A 156 11.05 2.22 -11.20
N ASN A 157 9.93 1.57 -10.85
CA ASN A 157 9.30 0.52 -11.65
C ASN A 157 7.95 0.97 -12.26
N SER A 158 7.52 2.21 -11.98
CA SER A 158 6.18 2.71 -12.30
C SER A 158 6.16 3.53 -13.58
N GLN A 159 5.07 3.42 -14.34
CA GLN A 159 4.82 4.23 -15.54
C GLN A 159 4.03 5.50 -15.19
N TYR A 160 3.16 5.41 -14.17
CA TYR A 160 2.30 6.50 -13.74
C TYR A 160 2.32 6.68 -12.22
N ALA A 161 2.00 7.89 -11.77
CA ALA A 161 1.75 8.20 -10.37
C ALA A 161 0.38 8.84 -10.17
N ILE A 162 -0.29 8.49 -9.08
CA ILE A 162 -1.32 9.37 -8.52
C ILE A 162 -0.61 10.41 -7.66
N LEU A 163 -0.58 11.64 -8.16
CA LEU A 163 0.12 12.79 -7.57
C LEU A 163 -0.88 13.70 -6.85
N LEU A 164 -0.48 14.19 -5.67
CA LEU A 164 -1.08 15.38 -5.07
C LEU A 164 -0.14 16.58 -5.23
N ALA A 165 -0.67 17.65 -5.80
CA ALA A 165 0.03 18.92 -5.93
C ALA A 165 -0.91 20.09 -5.59
N ARG A 166 -0.34 21.17 -5.08
CA ARG A 166 -1.02 22.41 -4.74
C ARG A 166 -1.20 23.25 -6.01
N THR A 167 -2.45 23.57 -6.30
CA THR A 167 -2.88 24.41 -7.43
C THR A 167 -3.36 25.78 -6.97
N ASP A 168 -3.64 25.95 -5.67
CA ASP A 168 -4.02 27.22 -5.07
C ASP A 168 -3.36 27.41 -3.69
N PHE A 169 -2.57 28.48 -3.57
CA PHE A 169 -1.88 28.87 -2.34
C PHE A 169 -2.65 29.90 -1.51
N ASP A 170 -3.67 30.53 -2.10
CA ASP A 170 -4.58 31.48 -1.45
C ASP A 170 -5.79 30.76 -0.84
N ALA A 171 -6.15 29.60 -1.38
CA ALA A 171 -7.14 28.72 -0.76
C ALA A 171 -6.69 28.21 0.62
N PRO A 172 -7.64 27.88 1.50
CA PRO A 172 -7.35 27.15 2.73
C PRO A 172 -6.61 25.83 2.45
N LYS A 173 -5.84 25.38 3.44
CA LYS A 173 -4.93 24.22 3.34
C LYS A 173 -5.46 23.02 2.57
N HIS A 174 -6.69 22.59 2.86
CA HIS A 174 -7.32 21.40 2.27
C HIS A 174 -8.02 21.66 0.93
N SER A 175 -8.25 22.91 0.58
CA SER A 175 -9.05 23.35 -0.57
C SER A 175 -8.22 23.91 -1.72
N GLY A 176 -6.90 23.73 -1.69
CA GLY A 176 -5.98 24.20 -2.74
C GLY A 176 -5.13 23.09 -3.35
N ILE A 177 -5.52 21.83 -3.16
CA ILE A 177 -4.78 20.64 -3.60
C ILE A 177 -5.57 19.99 -4.73
N THR A 178 -4.89 19.50 -5.76
CA THR A 178 -5.49 18.74 -6.87
C THR A 178 -4.82 17.36 -6.97
N MET A 179 -5.61 16.36 -7.34
CA MET A 179 -5.11 15.02 -7.67
C MET A 179 -4.92 14.88 -9.18
N PHE A 180 -3.76 14.37 -9.59
CA PHE A 180 -3.41 14.16 -10.99
C PHE A 180 -2.98 12.74 -11.27
N VAL A 181 -3.11 12.32 -12.53
CA VAL A 181 -2.31 11.23 -13.09
C VAL A 181 -1.05 11.83 -13.71
N LEU A 182 0.12 11.53 -13.16
CA LEU A 182 1.42 12.00 -13.68
C LEU A 182 2.10 10.87 -14.47
N PRO A 183 2.42 11.04 -15.77
CA PRO A 183 3.34 10.13 -16.46
C PRO A 183 4.76 10.31 -15.91
N LEU A 184 5.45 9.21 -15.57
CA LEU A 184 6.78 9.29 -14.97
C LEU A 184 7.92 9.27 -16.00
N GLU A 185 7.66 8.76 -17.20
CA GLU A 185 8.64 8.74 -18.29
C GLU A 185 8.60 10.06 -19.07
N GLN A 186 9.30 11.06 -18.55
CA GLN A 186 9.45 12.36 -19.19
C GLN A 186 10.65 13.13 -18.63
N THR A 187 11.07 14.19 -19.32
CA THR A 187 12.04 15.16 -18.81
C THR A 187 11.49 15.90 -17.59
N GLY A 188 12.36 16.32 -16.68
CA GLY A 188 11.96 17.06 -15.48
C GLY A 188 11.49 16.17 -14.32
N ILE A 189 11.67 14.85 -14.41
CA ILE A 189 11.45 13.90 -13.31
C ILE A 189 12.75 13.14 -13.06
N ASP A 190 13.27 13.23 -11.83
CA ASP A 190 14.41 12.43 -11.37
C ASP A 190 13.98 11.53 -10.20
N ILE A 191 14.08 10.21 -10.37
CA ILE A 191 13.67 9.19 -9.40
C ILE A 191 14.91 8.55 -8.80
N GLN A 192 15.08 8.70 -7.49
CA GLN A 192 16.24 8.18 -6.76
C GLN A 192 15.80 7.18 -5.67
N PRO A 193 16.21 5.91 -5.75
CA PRO A 193 15.96 4.94 -4.69
C PRO A 193 16.60 5.34 -3.35
N LEU A 194 15.88 5.09 -2.26
CA LEU A 194 16.33 5.33 -0.89
C LEU A 194 16.67 4.00 -0.23
N ILE A 195 17.95 3.85 0.13
CA ILE A 195 18.41 2.66 0.86
C ILE A 195 17.94 2.78 2.32
N GLN A 196 17.09 1.85 2.73
CA GLN A 196 16.57 1.74 4.08
C GLN A 196 17.60 1.10 5.01
N MET A 197 17.44 1.23 6.33
CA MET A 197 18.28 0.54 7.31
C MET A 197 18.29 -0.99 7.15
N THR A 198 17.28 -1.55 6.48
CA THR A 198 17.17 -2.98 6.12
C THR A 198 18.09 -3.39 4.97
N GLY A 199 18.74 -2.46 4.28
CA GLY A 199 19.52 -2.67 3.05
C GLY A 199 18.68 -2.70 1.77
N GLU A 200 17.35 -2.75 1.86
CA GLU A 200 16.46 -2.70 0.70
C GLU A 200 16.28 -1.25 0.19
N ALA A 201 15.93 -1.09 -1.08
CA ALA A 201 15.71 0.21 -1.73
C ALA A 201 14.33 0.28 -2.40
N GLU A 202 13.27 0.14 -1.60
CA GLU A 202 11.89 0.04 -2.11
C GLU A 202 11.18 1.39 -2.23
N PHE A 203 11.65 2.37 -1.48
CA PHE A 203 11.16 3.73 -1.51
C PHE A 203 12.06 4.59 -2.40
N ASN A 204 11.50 5.69 -2.89
CA ASN A 204 12.22 6.65 -3.71
C ASN A 204 11.96 8.06 -3.17
N GLN A 205 12.95 8.93 -3.37
CA GLN A 205 12.71 10.36 -3.48
C GLN A 205 12.60 10.72 -4.97
N ILE A 206 11.73 11.67 -5.28
CA ILE A 206 11.50 12.15 -6.64
C ILE A 206 11.60 13.66 -6.67
N PHE A 207 12.42 14.18 -7.56
CA PHE A 207 12.51 15.61 -7.86
C PHE A 207 11.71 15.90 -9.13
N LEU A 208 10.85 16.93 -9.05
CA LEU A 208 10.01 17.39 -10.13
C LEU A 208 10.44 18.81 -10.49
N GLU A 209 10.98 18.98 -11.69
CA GLU A 209 11.45 20.25 -12.23
C GLU A 209 10.79 20.49 -13.59
N GLY A 210 9.56 21.00 -13.54
CA GLY A 210 8.78 21.31 -14.74
C GLY A 210 8.17 20.08 -15.42
N ALA A 211 7.88 19.02 -14.65
CA ALA A 211 7.18 17.84 -15.16
C ALA A 211 5.78 18.24 -15.68
N ARG A 212 5.35 17.65 -16.79
CA ARG A 212 4.14 18.04 -17.51
C ARG A 212 3.04 16.99 -17.37
N ILE A 213 1.80 17.47 -17.24
CA ILE A 213 0.59 16.65 -17.17
C ILE A 213 -0.46 17.27 -18.09
N PRO A 214 -1.10 16.51 -18.99
CA PRO A 214 -2.22 17.04 -19.77
C PRO A 214 -3.30 17.65 -18.88
N ARG A 215 -3.89 18.78 -19.29
CA ARG A 215 -4.91 19.50 -18.51
C ARG A 215 -6.07 18.61 -18.06
N SER A 216 -6.46 17.65 -18.90
CA SER A 216 -7.56 16.72 -18.66
C SER A 216 -7.23 15.61 -17.66
N TRP A 217 -5.97 15.37 -17.32
CA TRP A 217 -5.52 14.28 -16.43
C TRP A 217 -5.63 14.64 -14.94
N VAL A 218 -6.69 15.40 -14.61
CA VAL A 218 -7.15 15.65 -13.24
C VAL A 218 -8.09 14.53 -12.83
N VAL A 219 -7.94 14.03 -11.60
CA VAL A 219 -8.85 13.06 -11.00
C VAL A 219 -9.79 13.80 -10.04
N GLY A 220 -11.08 13.80 -10.34
CA GLY A 220 -12.05 14.67 -9.67
C GLY A 220 -12.00 16.08 -10.25
N GLU A 221 -12.06 17.09 -9.39
CA GLU A 221 -12.04 18.50 -9.77
C GLU A 221 -10.76 19.20 -9.31
N VAL A 222 -10.37 20.27 -9.99
CA VAL A 222 -9.29 21.16 -9.54
C VAL A 222 -9.63 21.68 -8.14
N ASN A 223 -8.63 21.70 -7.26
CA ASN A 223 -8.72 22.08 -5.85
C ASN A 223 -9.51 21.12 -4.92
N ASP A 224 -10.02 20.00 -5.42
CA ASP A 224 -10.73 18.95 -4.65
C ASP A 224 -9.87 17.70 -4.36
N GLY A 225 -8.56 17.82 -4.51
CA GLY A 225 -7.59 16.74 -4.33
C GLY A 225 -7.54 16.16 -2.91
N TRP A 226 -7.94 16.92 -1.88
CA TRP A 226 -8.00 16.38 -0.52
C TRP A 226 -9.10 15.32 -0.36
N ARG A 227 -10.28 15.55 -0.94
CA ARG A 227 -11.36 14.55 -0.93
C ARG A 227 -10.94 13.29 -1.69
N MET A 228 -10.25 13.47 -2.81
CA MET A 228 -9.67 12.36 -3.59
C MET A 228 -8.62 11.59 -2.80
N ALA A 229 -7.75 12.30 -2.05
CA ALA A 229 -6.76 11.66 -1.19
C ALA A 229 -7.42 10.78 -0.12
N VAL A 230 -8.47 11.28 0.52
CA VAL A 230 -9.26 10.52 1.51
C VAL A 230 -9.94 9.30 0.88
N ALA A 231 -10.50 9.44 -0.32
CA ALA A 231 -11.13 8.34 -1.06
C ALA A 231 -10.10 7.24 -1.38
N LEU A 232 -8.94 7.61 -1.90
CA LEU A 232 -7.86 6.69 -2.23
C LEU A 232 -7.35 5.93 -0.99
N LEU A 233 -7.14 6.64 0.14
CA LEU A 233 -6.74 6.03 1.40
C LEU A 233 -7.82 5.10 2.00
N ALA A 234 -9.09 5.29 1.67
CA ALA A 234 -10.14 4.34 2.04
C ALA A 234 -9.92 2.98 1.37
N HIS A 235 -9.52 2.95 0.11
CA HIS A 235 -9.17 1.72 -0.60
C HIS A 235 -7.89 1.07 -0.04
N GLU A 236 -6.89 1.86 0.35
CA GLU A 236 -5.68 1.33 1.02
C GLU A 236 -6.00 0.55 2.30
N ARG A 237 -6.95 1.05 3.09
CA ARG A 237 -7.40 0.41 4.33
C ARG A 237 -8.06 -0.95 4.07
N ILE A 238 -8.90 -1.05 3.03
CA ILE A 238 -9.53 -2.32 2.63
C ILE A 238 -8.44 -3.31 2.22
N ARG A 239 -7.51 -2.90 1.37
CA ARG A 239 -6.39 -3.73 0.91
C ARG A 239 -5.50 -4.22 2.05
N THR A 240 -5.14 -3.33 2.99
CA THR A 240 -4.34 -3.69 4.18
C THR A 240 -5.12 -4.59 5.16
N GLY A 241 -6.45 -4.51 5.15
CA GLY A 241 -7.34 -5.35 5.96
C GLY A 241 -7.54 -6.77 5.43
N GLN A 242 -7.38 -6.99 4.12
CA GLN A 242 -7.55 -8.29 3.46
C GLN A 242 -6.42 -9.29 3.69
N GLY A 243 -5.36 -8.88 4.41
CA GLY A 243 -4.38 -9.80 5.00
C GLY A 243 -3.51 -10.52 3.97
N SER A 244 -2.30 -10.01 3.77
CA SER A 244 -1.19 -10.87 3.40
C SER A 244 -0.96 -11.85 4.56
N THR A 245 -1.45 -13.09 4.46
CA THR A 245 -0.97 -14.21 5.26
C THR A 245 0.47 -14.49 4.85
N VAL A 246 1.41 -13.83 5.52
CA VAL A 246 2.84 -14.09 5.34
C VAL A 246 3.16 -15.36 6.12
N ASN A 247 2.87 -16.52 5.54
CA ASN A 247 3.29 -17.82 6.11
C ASN A 247 4.66 -18.28 5.58
N ASP A 248 5.28 -17.51 4.70
CA ASP A 248 6.52 -17.89 4.03
C ASP A 248 7.70 -17.04 4.55
N ARG A 249 8.71 -17.68 5.13
CA ARG A 249 9.96 -17.00 5.57
C ARG A 249 10.73 -16.38 4.39
N ALA A 250 10.48 -16.81 3.15
CA ALA A 250 11.02 -16.17 1.94
C ALA A 250 10.31 -14.85 1.59
N GLN A 251 9.17 -14.56 2.23
CA GLN A 251 8.45 -13.30 2.08
C GLN A 251 8.85 -12.33 3.18
N ARG A 252 9.94 -11.59 2.95
CA ARG A 252 10.19 -10.34 3.68
C ARG A 252 8.97 -9.45 3.45
N SER A 253 8.26 -9.03 4.50
CA SER A 253 7.26 -7.95 4.37
C SER A 253 8.03 -6.65 4.06
N LYS A 254 8.34 -6.49 2.78
CA LYS A 254 9.06 -5.40 2.14
C LYS A 254 8.66 -4.02 2.67
N SER A 255 7.36 -3.77 2.72
CA SER A 255 6.79 -2.50 3.17
C SER A 255 6.61 -2.35 4.69
N GLY A 256 7.11 -3.27 5.51
CA GLY A 256 7.04 -3.18 6.98
C GLY A 256 5.62 -3.06 7.51
N ARG A 257 4.70 -3.92 7.04
CA ARG A 257 3.27 -3.85 7.41
C ARG A 257 2.78 -5.05 8.20
N VAL A 258 3.54 -6.15 8.22
CA VAL A 258 3.14 -7.41 8.86
C VAL A 258 4.14 -7.80 9.96
N PRO A 259 3.67 -8.04 11.20
CA PRO A 259 4.48 -8.65 12.26
C PRO A 259 5.04 -10.01 11.85
N ILE A 260 6.13 -10.46 12.48
CA ILE A 260 6.55 -11.86 12.38
C ILE A 260 5.42 -12.74 12.97
N PRO A 261 4.92 -13.74 12.23
CA PRO A 261 3.91 -14.67 12.74
C PRO A 261 4.40 -15.40 13.99
N SER A 262 3.53 -15.55 14.99
CA SER A 262 3.85 -16.22 16.26
C SER A 262 4.34 -17.65 16.06
N GLN A 263 3.84 -18.35 15.03
CA GLN A 263 4.28 -19.70 14.69
C GLN A 263 5.77 -19.77 14.33
N GLN A 264 6.28 -18.79 13.56
CA GLN A 264 7.71 -18.71 13.23
C GLN A 264 8.57 -18.41 14.46
N LEU A 265 8.03 -17.68 15.44
CA LEU A 265 8.71 -17.42 16.70
C LEU A 265 8.76 -18.67 17.60
N ILE A 266 7.71 -19.51 17.56
CA ILE A 266 7.68 -20.81 18.25
C ILE A 266 8.74 -21.72 17.64
N GLU A 267 8.79 -21.83 16.31
CA GLU A 267 9.80 -22.61 15.59
C GLU A 267 11.20 -22.11 15.91
N LEU A 268 11.44 -20.80 15.89
CA LEU A 268 12.73 -20.22 16.27
C LEU A 268 13.13 -20.59 17.70
N ALA A 269 12.19 -20.55 18.65
CA ALA A 269 12.46 -20.94 20.04
C ALA A 269 12.76 -22.45 20.17
N GLN A 270 12.13 -23.29 19.34
CA GLN A 270 12.43 -24.73 19.27
C GLN A 270 13.83 -24.97 18.68
N GLU A 271 14.15 -24.32 17.57
CA GLU A 271 15.45 -24.38 16.90
C GLU A 271 16.59 -23.97 17.86
N LYS A 272 16.36 -22.97 18.72
CA LYS A 272 17.33 -22.54 19.74
C LYS A 272 17.27 -23.33 21.05
N GLY A 273 16.38 -24.32 21.19
CA GLY A 273 16.25 -25.15 22.38
C GLY A 273 15.74 -24.42 23.63
N ARG A 274 15.03 -23.30 23.47
CA ARG A 274 14.64 -22.38 24.57
C ARG A 274 13.19 -22.50 25.02
N THR A 275 12.45 -23.47 24.49
CA THR A 275 11.03 -23.70 24.81
C THR A 275 10.79 -24.17 26.25
N GLY A 276 11.81 -24.65 26.95
CA GLY A 276 11.73 -25.01 28.37
C GLY A 276 11.75 -23.84 29.35
N GLU A 277 12.22 -22.65 28.92
CA GLU A 277 12.33 -21.47 29.77
C GLU A 277 10.93 -20.88 30.09
N PRO A 278 10.51 -20.76 31.36
CA PRO A 278 9.17 -20.26 31.71
C PRO A 278 8.86 -18.87 31.14
N THR A 279 9.86 -17.98 31.11
CA THR A 279 9.72 -16.62 30.58
C THR A 279 9.54 -16.61 29.05
N VAL A 280 10.26 -17.48 28.32
CA VAL A 280 10.10 -17.66 26.88
C VAL A 280 8.70 -18.19 26.55
N ARG A 281 8.23 -19.20 27.29
CA ARG A 281 6.89 -19.76 27.11
C ARG A 281 5.80 -18.71 27.33
N GLN A 282 5.92 -17.91 28.39
CA GLN A 282 4.95 -16.85 28.70
C GLN A 282 4.92 -15.76 27.62
N GLU A 283 6.09 -15.37 27.10
CA GLU A 283 6.18 -14.36 26.05
C GLU A 283 5.61 -14.87 24.72
N LEU A 284 5.90 -16.12 24.33
CA LEU A 284 5.28 -16.77 23.17
C LEU A 284 3.76 -16.85 23.30
N ALA A 285 3.24 -17.22 24.48
CA ALA A 285 1.81 -17.25 24.72
C ALA A 285 1.18 -15.85 24.52
N ASN A 286 1.81 -14.80 25.03
CA ASN A 286 1.36 -13.42 24.83
C ASN A 286 1.36 -13.02 23.34
N LEU A 287 2.37 -13.44 22.58
CA LEU A 287 2.46 -13.18 21.13
C LEU A 287 1.35 -13.89 20.36
N VAL A 288 1.08 -15.17 20.67
CA VAL A 288 -0.04 -15.94 20.09
C VAL A 288 -1.38 -15.27 20.40
N ILE A 289 -1.60 -14.86 21.66
CA ILE A 289 -2.80 -14.14 22.07
C ILE A 289 -2.93 -12.83 21.28
N GLY A 290 -1.84 -12.07 21.14
CA GLY A 290 -1.81 -10.81 20.41
C GLY A 290 -2.15 -10.96 18.91
N GLU A 291 -1.68 -12.03 18.28
CA GLU A 291 -2.02 -12.35 16.89
C GLU A 291 -3.52 -12.69 16.75
N ARG A 292 -4.06 -13.51 17.67
CA ARG A 292 -5.47 -13.89 17.69
C ARG A 292 -6.40 -12.69 17.93
N ILE A 293 -5.98 -11.70 18.70
CA ILE A 293 -6.74 -10.46 18.90
C ILE A 293 -6.95 -9.70 17.58
N ILE A 294 -5.95 -9.64 16.70
CA ILE A 294 -6.11 -9.00 15.37
C ILE A 294 -7.16 -9.72 14.54
N GLU A 295 -7.16 -11.05 14.57
CA GLU A 295 -8.16 -11.85 13.88
C GLU A 295 -9.57 -11.53 14.37
N PHE A 296 -9.77 -11.43 15.70
CA PHE A 296 -11.06 -11.07 16.27
C PHE A 296 -11.46 -9.64 15.97
N ILE A 297 -10.51 -8.68 15.97
CA ILE A 297 -10.78 -7.29 15.54
C ILE A 297 -11.26 -7.29 14.08
N ARG A 298 -10.61 -8.03 13.18
CA ARG A 298 -10.99 -8.09 11.76
C ARG A 298 -12.40 -8.65 11.55
N ARG A 299 -12.82 -9.62 12.37
CA ARG A 299 -14.19 -10.18 12.33
C ARG A 299 -15.25 -9.18 12.82
N ARG A 300 -14.86 -8.12 13.53
CA ARG A 300 -15.76 -7.10 14.06
C ARG A 300 -15.70 -5.83 13.22
N ASN A 301 -16.68 -5.64 12.34
CA ASN A 301 -16.79 -4.44 11.50
C ASN A 301 -17.11 -3.15 12.27
N THR A 302 -17.32 -3.22 13.59
CA THR A 302 -17.65 -2.07 14.45
C THR A 302 -16.43 -1.43 15.12
N VAL A 303 -15.26 -2.07 15.07
CA VAL A 303 -14.04 -1.56 15.72
C VAL A 303 -13.36 -0.54 14.82
N HIS A 304 -13.05 0.64 15.37
CA HIS A 304 -12.37 1.68 14.59
C HIS A 304 -10.99 1.18 14.08
N PRO A 305 -10.65 1.35 12.78
CA PRO A 305 -9.44 0.77 12.19
C PRO A 305 -8.12 1.16 12.88
N SER A 306 -8.06 2.36 13.47
CA SER A 306 -6.90 2.84 14.24
C SER A 306 -6.50 1.90 15.39
N ILE A 307 -7.47 1.23 16.01
CA ILE A 307 -7.22 0.26 17.09
C ILE A 307 -6.43 -0.94 16.54
N GLY A 308 -6.88 -1.49 15.41
CA GLY A 308 -6.18 -2.59 14.74
C GLY A 308 -4.78 -2.20 14.29
N LYS A 309 -4.61 -0.98 13.73
CA LYS A 309 -3.29 -0.44 13.35
C LYS A 309 -2.34 -0.39 14.55
N LEU A 310 -2.74 0.29 15.63
CA LEU A 310 -1.91 0.44 16.83
C LEU A 310 -1.53 -0.91 17.43
N TRP A 311 -2.47 -1.86 17.44
CA TRP A 311 -2.19 -3.20 17.92
C TRP A 311 -1.16 -3.93 17.05
N ARG A 312 -1.26 -3.85 15.72
CA ARG A 312 -0.25 -4.45 14.82
C ARG A 312 1.14 -3.87 15.05
N THR A 313 1.26 -2.57 15.30
CA THR A 313 2.56 -1.95 15.58
C THR A 313 3.14 -2.42 16.91
N ARG A 314 2.31 -2.55 17.95
CA ARG A 314 2.72 -3.13 19.24
C ARG A 314 3.18 -4.58 19.07
N GLN A 315 2.40 -5.39 18.35
CA GLN A 315 2.69 -6.79 18.08
C GLN A 315 3.98 -6.96 17.27
N GLY A 316 4.16 -6.15 16.21
CA GLY A 316 5.35 -6.21 15.35
C GLY A 316 6.64 -5.91 16.10
N ARG A 317 6.63 -4.88 16.96
CA ARG A 317 7.78 -4.58 17.83
C ARG A 317 8.03 -5.72 18.83
N ALA A 318 6.99 -6.23 19.49
CA ALA A 318 7.14 -7.32 20.48
C ALA A 318 7.71 -8.59 19.83
N ALA A 319 7.20 -8.97 18.65
CA ALA A 319 7.68 -10.10 17.87
C ALA A 319 9.15 -9.95 17.46
N ALA A 320 9.53 -8.76 16.95
CA ALA A 320 10.90 -8.45 16.58
C ALA A 320 11.86 -8.46 17.79
N HIS A 321 11.43 -7.89 18.92
CA HIS A 321 12.21 -7.90 20.17
C HIS A 321 12.40 -9.32 20.71
N PHE A 322 11.35 -10.16 20.67
CA PHE A 322 11.46 -11.56 21.05
C PHE A 322 12.48 -12.30 20.16
N ALA A 323 12.36 -12.16 18.83
CA ALA A 323 13.29 -12.78 17.90
C ALA A 323 14.75 -12.34 18.16
N ALA A 324 14.97 -11.03 18.36
CA ALA A 324 16.29 -10.49 18.69
C ALA A 324 16.88 -11.10 19.97
N ARG A 325 16.05 -11.25 21.02
CA ARG A 325 16.46 -11.80 22.32
C ARG A 325 16.77 -13.28 22.26
N ILE A 326 15.95 -14.06 21.54
CA ILE A 326 16.14 -15.51 21.38
C ILE A 326 17.40 -15.82 20.58
N CYS A 327 17.71 -15.00 19.58
CA CYS A 327 18.90 -15.13 18.75
C CYS A 327 20.17 -14.47 19.31
N PHE A 328 20.12 -13.79 20.46
CA PHE A 328 21.30 -13.16 21.05
C PHE A 328 22.38 -14.21 21.42
N PRO A 329 23.67 -13.95 21.17
CA PRO A 329 24.28 -12.71 20.66
C PRO A 329 24.39 -12.61 19.14
N ALA A 330 23.84 -13.55 18.36
CA ALA A 330 23.92 -13.55 16.89
C ALA A 330 22.91 -12.59 16.22
N SER A 331 21.87 -12.14 16.92
CA SER A 331 20.84 -11.24 16.37
C SER A 331 21.32 -9.90 15.78
N PRO A 332 22.38 -9.22 16.27
CA PRO A 332 22.92 -8.03 15.64
C PRO A 332 23.98 -8.33 14.55
N ALA A 333 24.37 -9.59 14.34
CA ALA A 333 25.43 -9.95 13.38
C ALA A 333 24.86 -10.21 11.99
N TRP A 334 25.01 -9.25 11.07
CA TRP A 334 24.53 -9.36 9.69
C TRP A 334 25.54 -10.15 8.84
N SER A 335 25.15 -11.30 8.30
CA SER A 335 25.97 -12.05 7.34
C SER A 335 25.66 -11.58 5.91
N SER A 336 26.65 -11.56 5.01
CA SER A 336 26.42 -11.25 3.59
C SER A 336 25.66 -12.34 2.84
N ASP A 337 25.54 -13.52 3.44
CA ASP A 337 25.09 -14.73 2.79
C ASP A 337 23.59 -14.89 3.10
N GLN A 338 22.76 -14.70 2.08
CA GLN A 338 21.30 -14.53 2.20
C GLN A 338 20.58 -15.80 2.68
N THR A 339 20.64 -16.08 3.98
CA THR A 339 20.03 -17.25 4.63
C THR A 339 18.76 -16.86 5.39
N SER A 340 18.05 -17.83 5.96
CA SER A 340 16.88 -17.59 6.82
C SER A 340 17.17 -16.75 8.06
N GLU A 341 18.43 -16.62 8.48
CA GLU A 341 18.82 -15.73 9.59
C GLU A 341 18.58 -14.25 9.25
N ASP A 342 18.71 -13.87 7.97
CA ASP A 342 18.40 -12.53 7.47
C ASP A 342 16.93 -12.15 7.70
N TYR A 343 16.01 -13.12 7.72
CA TYR A 343 14.59 -12.83 7.86
C TYR A 343 14.29 -12.14 9.20
N PHE A 344 14.77 -12.72 10.31
CA PHE A 344 14.54 -12.14 11.63
C PHE A 344 15.30 -10.82 11.79
N GLN A 345 16.52 -10.72 11.27
CA GLN A 345 17.33 -9.49 11.28
C GLN A 345 16.65 -8.37 10.49
N PHE A 346 16.19 -8.66 9.28
CA PHE A 346 15.38 -7.76 8.48
C PHE A 346 14.17 -7.25 9.27
N HIS A 347 13.41 -8.14 9.91
CA HIS A 347 12.23 -7.75 10.68
C HIS A 347 12.55 -6.96 11.95
N ILE A 348 13.71 -7.18 12.58
CA ILE A 348 14.21 -6.35 13.69
C ILE A 348 14.39 -4.90 13.25
N LEU A 349 15.00 -4.68 12.08
CA LEU A 349 15.23 -3.36 11.52
C LEU A 349 13.92 -2.73 11.00
N ASN A 350 13.11 -3.52 10.32
CA ASN A 350 11.88 -3.08 9.65
C ASN A 350 10.73 -2.75 10.61
N CYS A 351 10.67 -3.36 11.81
CA CYS A 351 9.53 -3.20 12.73
C CYS A 351 9.24 -1.76 13.15
N ARG A 352 10.22 -0.86 13.06
CA ARG A 352 10.07 0.58 13.38
C ARG A 352 9.23 1.32 12.33
N GLY A 353 9.33 0.93 11.05
CA GLY A 353 8.56 1.53 9.96
C GLY A 353 7.04 1.38 10.12
N MET A 354 6.59 0.29 10.77
CA MET A 354 5.17 0.01 11.07
C MET A 354 4.48 1.12 11.86
N SER A 355 5.26 1.89 12.62
CA SER A 355 4.76 2.95 13.49
C SER A 355 4.56 4.27 12.76
N LEU A 356 5.16 4.39 11.57
CA LEU A 356 5.22 5.61 10.77
C LEU A 356 4.30 5.51 9.55
N GLY A 357 4.42 4.42 8.79
CA GLY A 357 3.65 4.20 7.56
C GLY A 357 2.15 4.03 7.80
N GLY A 358 1.32 4.53 6.87
CA GLY A 358 -0.14 4.46 6.97
C GLY A 358 -0.74 5.32 8.08
N GLY A 359 -0.01 6.36 8.51
CA GLY A 359 -0.34 7.27 9.61
C GLY A 359 0.35 6.86 10.92
N THR A 360 1.03 7.80 11.57
CA THR A 360 1.85 7.50 12.75
C THR A 360 1.02 6.97 13.93
N ASP A 361 1.64 6.27 14.88
CA ASP A 361 0.94 5.82 16.09
C ASP A 361 0.26 7.00 16.82
N GLU A 362 0.88 8.18 16.81
CA GLU A 362 0.38 9.42 17.40
C GLU A 362 -0.86 9.93 16.67
N ILE A 363 -0.83 9.99 15.33
CA ILE A 363 -2.01 10.37 14.53
C ILE A 363 -3.18 9.39 14.74
N GLN A 364 -2.88 8.10 14.89
CA GLN A 364 -3.92 7.10 15.18
C GLN A 364 -4.51 7.29 16.57
N ARG A 365 -3.71 7.67 17.59
CA ARG A 365 -4.21 8.02 18.92
C ARG A 365 -5.05 9.29 18.91
N ASN A 366 -4.61 10.34 18.21
CA ASN A 366 -5.39 11.58 18.03
C ASN A 366 -6.72 11.28 17.34
N THR A 367 -6.71 10.43 16.31
CA THR A 367 -7.95 10.01 15.63
C THR A 367 -8.93 9.33 16.58
N ILE A 368 -8.45 8.44 17.46
CA ILE A 368 -9.29 7.81 18.48
C ILE A 368 -9.80 8.86 19.48
N GLY A 369 -8.91 9.70 20.03
CA GLY A 369 -9.28 10.74 20.98
C GLY A 369 -10.36 11.68 20.44
N GLU A 370 -10.11 12.27 19.28
CA GLU A 370 -11.00 13.29 18.70
C GLU A 370 -12.28 12.70 18.10
N ARG A 371 -12.16 11.63 17.29
CA ARG A 371 -13.29 11.14 16.48
C ARG A 371 -14.11 10.06 17.17
N VAL A 372 -13.51 9.30 18.08
CA VAL A 372 -14.18 8.20 18.78
C VAL A 372 -14.59 8.62 20.18
N LEU A 373 -13.70 9.29 20.91
CA LEU A 373 -13.95 9.72 22.29
C LEU A 373 -14.49 11.15 22.42
N GLY A 374 -14.49 11.92 21.33
CA GLY A 374 -15.01 13.29 21.31
C GLY A 374 -14.13 14.31 22.05
N LEU A 375 -12.84 14.02 22.24
CA LEU A 375 -11.90 14.96 22.87
C LEU A 375 -11.69 16.19 21.97
N PRO A 376 -11.41 17.37 22.56
CA PRO A 376 -11.05 18.56 21.80
C PRO A 376 -9.85 18.31 20.89
N ARG A 377 -9.84 18.96 19.72
CA ARG A 377 -8.70 18.94 18.81
C ARG A 377 -7.52 19.72 19.37
N GLU A 378 -6.33 19.37 18.92
CA GLU A 378 -5.15 20.22 19.14
C GLU A 378 -5.39 21.64 18.57
N PRO A 379 -5.00 22.70 19.30
CA PRO A 379 -5.09 24.07 18.81
C PRO A 379 -4.28 24.25 17.53
N GLY A 380 -4.80 25.06 16.60
CA GLY A 380 -4.11 25.38 15.35
C GLY A 380 -4.72 26.61 14.68
N SER A 381 -4.17 27.00 13.54
CA SER A 381 -4.72 28.09 12.72
C SER A 381 -6.18 27.84 12.35
N ALA A 382 -6.94 28.92 12.15
CA ALA A 382 -8.32 28.84 11.71
C ALA A 382 -8.43 28.09 10.38
N ARG A 383 -9.49 27.29 10.20
CA ARG A 383 -9.62 26.36 9.06
C ARG A 383 -9.64 27.05 7.70
N ASP A 384 -10.06 28.30 7.67
CA ASP A 384 -10.20 29.19 6.53
C ASP A 384 -8.94 30.04 6.26
N THR A 385 -7.89 29.89 7.08
CA THR A 385 -6.64 30.62 6.87
C THR A 385 -6.01 30.21 5.52
N PRO A 386 -5.71 31.17 4.62
CA PRO A 386 -5.00 30.91 3.36
C PRO A 386 -3.72 30.14 3.59
N PHE A 387 -3.44 29.15 2.73
CA PHE A 387 -2.26 28.30 2.91
C PHE A 387 -0.95 29.10 2.98
N ARG A 388 -0.80 30.14 2.14
CA ARG A 388 0.39 31.01 2.14
C ARG A 388 0.64 31.77 3.44
N SER A 389 -0.40 31.93 4.27
CA SER A 389 -0.32 32.62 5.56
C SER A 389 -0.01 31.67 6.72
N LEU A 390 0.00 30.36 6.48
CA LEU A 390 0.38 29.39 7.49
C LEU A 390 1.90 29.40 7.73
N PRO A 391 2.36 29.11 8.97
CA PRO A 391 3.76 28.89 9.24
C PRO A 391 4.35 27.83 8.30
N ARG A 392 5.54 28.10 7.76
CA ARG A 392 6.28 27.12 6.95
C ARG A 392 7.05 26.19 7.90
N ASN A 393 7.01 24.89 7.61
CA ASN A 393 7.78 23.87 8.33
C ASN A 393 9.26 23.93 7.98
#